data_AF-A0A221SSX9-F1
#
_entry.id   AF-A0A221SSX9-F1
#
_cell.length_a   1.000
_cell.length_b   1.000
_cell.length_c   1.000
_cell.angle_alpha   90.00
_cell.angle_beta   90.00
_cell.angle_gamma   90.00
#
_symmetry.space_group_name_H-M   'P 1'
#
loop_
_entity.id
_entity.type
_entity.pdbx_description
1 polymer ?
#
loop_
_entity_poly.entity_id
_entity_poly.type
_entity_poly.pdbx_seq_one_letter_code
_entity_poly.pdbx_strand_id
1 'polypeptide(L)'
;MQFDQQMHEKMARLDPRDTNMDGVVSPQEAAAYVQEYMRTASPEERNQILRDYIGGMSPDQRQGMGDAIVRSPANPVQTVDHTDDSSLLDAFNRTAQAPAQPQGPSPLEAAFGQGGALSNPMVKAGLVGLAAAIGSRMLRR
;
A
#
# COMPACT_ATOMS: atom_id res chain seq x y z
N MET A 1 5.89 0.88 -35.93
CA MET A 1 6.37 0.56 -34.57
C MET A 1 5.18 0.32 -33.64
N GLN A 2 4.43 -0.78 -33.82
CA GLN A 2 3.19 -1.11 -33.07
C GLN A 2 3.38 -2.32 -32.11
N PHE A 3 4.58 -2.89 -32.04
CA PHE A 3 4.87 -4.09 -31.24
C PHE A 3 5.00 -3.80 -29.74
N ASP A 4 5.38 -2.58 -29.34
CA ASP A 4 5.53 -2.20 -27.93
C ASP A 4 4.20 -2.05 -27.17
N GLN A 5 3.14 -1.58 -27.83
CA GLN A 5 1.82 -1.39 -27.20
C GLN A 5 1.13 -2.72 -26.91
N GLN A 6 1.13 -3.65 -27.86
CA GLN A 6 0.49 -4.96 -27.66
C GLN A 6 1.24 -5.85 -26.66
N MET A 7 2.57 -5.71 -26.56
CA MET A 7 3.35 -6.37 -25.51
C MET A 7 3.08 -5.77 -24.13
N HIS A 8 2.94 -4.43 -24.03
CA HIS A 8 2.52 -3.78 -22.79
C HIS A 8 1.12 -4.23 -22.35
N GLU A 9 0.15 -4.32 -23.26
CA GLU A 9 -1.21 -4.79 -22.95
C GLU A 9 -1.25 -6.27 -22.54
N LYS A 10 -0.38 -7.12 -23.13
CA LYS A 10 -0.24 -8.53 -22.73
C LYS A 10 0.50 -8.71 -21.41
N MET A 11 1.45 -7.84 -21.07
CA MET A 11 2.11 -7.86 -19.76
C MET A 11 1.25 -7.23 -18.66
N ALA A 12 0.44 -6.22 -18.97
CA ALA A 12 -0.57 -5.67 -18.06
C ALA A 12 -1.63 -6.72 -17.69
N ARG A 13 -2.00 -7.61 -18.62
CA ARG A 13 -2.84 -8.80 -18.37
C ARG A 13 -2.26 -9.83 -17.41
N LEU A 14 -0.97 -9.74 -17.11
CA LEU A 14 -0.26 -10.60 -16.16
C LEU A 14 0.28 -9.78 -14.99
N ASP A 15 -0.32 -8.61 -14.72
CA ASP A 15 0.02 -7.87 -13.52
C ASP A 15 -0.51 -8.66 -12.31
N PRO A 16 0.36 -9.19 -11.43
CA PRO A 16 -0.07 -9.94 -10.26
C PRO A 16 -0.86 -9.09 -9.24
N ARG A 17 -0.95 -7.78 -9.48
CA ARG A 17 -1.73 -6.82 -8.68
C ARG A 17 -3.15 -6.64 -9.22
N ASP A 18 -3.42 -7.01 -10.48
CA ASP A 18 -4.74 -6.98 -11.11
C ASP A 18 -5.41 -8.34 -10.89
N THR A 19 -6.12 -8.47 -9.76
CA THR A 19 -6.70 -9.75 -9.33
C THR A 19 -7.99 -10.08 -10.06
N ASN A 20 -8.71 -9.05 -10.55
CA ASN A 20 -9.96 -9.20 -11.27
C ASN A 20 -9.77 -9.25 -12.81
N MET A 21 -8.53 -9.04 -13.29
CA MET A 21 -8.13 -9.06 -14.70
C MET A 21 -8.88 -8.02 -15.55
N ASP A 22 -9.29 -6.89 -14.96
CA ASP A 22 -9.97 -5.80 -15.67
C ASP A 22 -8.99 -4.85 -16.39
N GLY A 23 -7.69 -5.07 -16.23
CA GLY A 23 -6.61 -4.29 -16.83
C GLY A 23 -6.25 -3.03 -16.04
N VAL A 24 -6.84 -2.82 -14.84
CA VAL A 24 -6.64 -1.63 -14.00
C VAL A 24 -6.48 -2.05 -12.54
N VAL A 25 -5.30 -1.81 -11.97
CA VAL A 25 -5.09 -2.03 -10.52
C VAL A 25 -5.89 -1.00 -9.72
N SER A 26 -6.97 -1.45 -9.10
CA SER A 26 -7.75 -0.62 -8.19
C SER A 26 -6.99 -0.39 -6.86
N PRO A 27 -7.29 0.69 -6.11
CA PRO A 27 -6.67 0.89 -4.80
C PRO A 27 -6.97 -0.25 -3.81
N GLN A 28 -8.12 -0.92 -3.94
CA GLN A 28 -8.42 -2.11 -3.14
C GLN A 28 -7.46 -3.25 -3.45
N GLU A 29 -7.21 -3.53 -4.73
CA GLU A 29 -6.29 -4.59 -5.14
C GLU A 29 -4.85 -4.28 -4.80
N ALA A 30 -4.43 -3.03 -4.95
CA ALA A 30 -3.13 -2.57 -4.47
C ALA A 30 -2.99 -2.76 -2.95
N ALA A 31 -4.04 -2.49 -2.16
CA ALA A 31 -4.00 -2.67 -0.71
C ALA A 31 -3.94 -4.16 -0.33
N ALA A 32 -4.73 -5.02 -0.97
CA ALA A 32 -4.69 -6.47 -0.76
C ALA A 32 -3.32 -7.05 -1.15
N TYR A 33 -2.74 -6.61 -2.27
CA TYR A 33 -1.41 -7.03 -2.71
C TYR A 33 -0.31 -6.59 -1.74
N VAL A 34 -0.33 -5.32 -1.31
CA VAL A 34 0.60 -4.81 -0.29
C VAL A 34 0.46 -5.60 1.00
N GLN A 35 -0.77 -5.87 1.45
CA GLN A 35 -1.03 -6.65 2.65
C GLN A 35 -0.46 -8.08 2.54
N GLU A 36 -0.70 -8.76 1.42
CA GLU A 36 -0.20 -10.12 1.21
C GLU A 36 1.32 -10.15 1.15
N TYR A 37 1.94 -9.17 0.50
CA TYR A 37 3.39 -9.01 0.53
C TYR A 37 3.89 -8.73 1.96
N MET A 38 3.22 -7.85 2.70
CA MET A 38 3.53 -7.57 4.12
C MET A 38 3.29 -8.79 5.03
N ARG A 39 2.52 -9.80 4.62
CA ARG A 39 2.32 -11.03 5.38
C ARG A 39 3.38 -12.09 5.07
N THR A 40 3.84 -12.14 3.83
CA THR A 40 4.74 -13.19 3.30
C THR A 40 6.21 -12.79 3.26
N ALA A 41 6.53 -11.51 3.06
CA ALA A 41 7.90 -11.00 3.02
C ALA A 41 8.62 -11.17 4.37
N SER A 42 9.95 -11.20 4.39
CA SER A 42 10.70 -11.21 5.66
C SER A 42 10.56 -9.86 6.40
N PRO A 43 10.72 -9.81 7.74
CA PRO A 43 10.66 -8.54 8.49
C PRO A 43 11.62 -7.47 7.96
N GLU A 44 12.79 -7.88 7.51
CA GLU A 44 13.81 -7.01 6.92
C GLU A 44 13.34 -6.38 5.62
N GLU A 45 12.74 -7.17 4.73
CA GLU A 45 12.22 -6.66 3.45
C GLU A 45 11.04 -5.73 3.62
N ARG A 46 10.13 -6.05 4.56
CA ARG A 46 9.01 -5.18 4.91
C ARG A 46 9.54 -3.83 5.38
N ASN A 47 10.47 -3.83 6.33
CA ASN A 47 11.03 -2.60 6.86
C ASN A 47 11.79 -1.80 5.81
N GLN A 48 12.55 -2.47 4.94
CA GLN A 48 13.26 -1.80 3.86
C GLN A 48 12.30 -1.10 2.91
N ILE A 49 11.26 -1.79 2.43
CA ILE A 49 10.35 -1.22 1.45
C ILE A 49 9.47 -0.11 2.02
N LEU A 50 9.06 -0.25 3.30
CA LEU A 50 8.32 0.79 4.00
C LEU A 50 9.19 2.02 4.25
N ARG A 51 10.47 1.81 4.58
CA ARG A 51 11.43 2.92 4.76
C ARG A 51 11.67 3.65 3.46
N ASP A 52 11.86 2.93 2.35
CA ASP A 52 12.01 3.53 1.03
C ASP A 52 10.75 4.31 0.62
N TYR A 53 9.57 3.75 0.91
CA TYR A 53 8.27 4.38 0.65
C TYR A 53 8.06 5.66 1.46
N ILE A 54 8.25 5.63 2.78
CA ILE A 54 8.12 6.81 3.67
C ILE A 54 9.20 7.85 3.36
N GLY A 55 10.42 7.39 3.06
CA GLY A 55 11.53 8.25 2.64
C GLY A 55 11.26 9.01 1.34
N GLY A 56 10.44 8.45 0.45
CA GLY A 56 10.00 9.09 -0.80
C GLY A 56 8.81 10.06 -0.65
N MET A 57 8.17 10.13 0.52
CA MET A 57 7.00 10.99 0.73
C MET A 57 7.37 12.45 1.02
N SER A 58 6.60 13.38 0.46
CA SER A 58 6.62 14.77 0.90
C SER A 58 6.03 14.92 2.32
N PRO A 59 6.34 16.00 3.06
CA PRO A 59 5.78 16.25 4.39
C PRO A 59 4.25 16.21 4.43
N ASP A 60 3.57 16.75 3.40
CA ASP A 60 2.12 16.72 3.30
C ASP A 60 1.56 15.29 3.14
N GLN A 61 2.27 14.43 2.39
CA GLN A 61 1.90 13.03 2.23
C GLN A 61 2.09 12.25 3.53
N ARG A 62 3.17 12.52 4.25
CA ARG A 62 3.44 11.94 5.58
C ARG A 62 2.37 12.31 6.58
N GLN A 63 1.98 13.59 6.61
CA GLN A 63 0.89 14.07 7.45
C GLN A 63 -0.43 13.40 7.07
N GLY A 64 -0.78 13.39 5.79
CA GLY A 64 -2.01 12.75 5.30
C GLY A 64 -2.07 11.25 5.64
N MET A 65 -0.93 10.55 5.58
CA MET A 65 -0.85 9.15 5.98
C MET A 65 -0.98 8.98 7.50
N GLY A 66 -0.27 9.76 8.30
CA GLY A 66 -0.34 9.71 9.76
C GLY A 66 -1.76 9.98 10.27
N ASP A 67 -2.39 11.04 9.78
CA ASP A 67 -3.77 11.40 10.10
C ASP A 67 -4.74 10.28 9.75
N ALA A 68 -4.55 9.65 8.60
CA ALA A 68 -5.43 8.61 8.12
C ALA A 68 -5.23 7.27 8.84
N ILE A 69 -3.99 6.94 9.24
CA ILE A 69 -3.73 5.80 10.11
C ILE A 69 -4.46 5.98 11.45
N VAL A 70 -4.38 7.17 12.04
CA VAL A 70 -5.05 7.49 13.32
C VAL A 70 -6.58 7.51 13.18
N ARG A 71 -7.11 8.04 12.07
CA ARG A 71 -8.56 8.17 11.86
C ARG A 71 -9.26 6.85 11.51
N SER A 72 -8.52 5.83 11.09
CA SER A 72 -9.13 4.54 10.75
C SER A 72 -9.61 3.84 12.02
N PRO A 73 -10.92 3.57 12.19
CA PRO A 73 -11.46 2.94 13.39
C PRO A 73 -11.00 1.47 13.55
N ALA A 74 -10.49 0.88 12.47
CA ALA A 74 -9.94 -0.47 12.45
C ALA A 74 -8.46 -0.54 12.87
N ASN A 75 -7.79 0.61 13.03
CA ASN A 75 -6.37 0.65 13.34
C ASN A 75 -6.11 0.62 14.85
N PRO A 76 -5.11 -0.18 15.30
CA PRO A 76 -4.69 -0.18 16.71
C PRO A 76 -3.88 1.08 17.08
N VAL A 77 -3.56 1.93 16.11
CA VAL A 77 -2.69 3.10 16.27
C VAL A 77 -3.55 4.35 16.49
N GLN A 78 -3.41 4.96 17.66
CA GLN A 78 -4.19 6.15 18.06
C GLN A 78 -3.39 7.46 17.94
N THR A 79 -2.07 7.36 17.80
CA THR A 79 -1.16 8.51 17.67
C THR A 79 -0.03 8.16 16.72
N VAL A 80 0.36 9.11 15.88
CA VAL A 80 1.48 9.00 14.96
C VAL A 80 2.17 10.35 14.90
N ASP A 81 3.48 10.37 15.11
CA ASP A 81 4.29 11.53 14.74
C ASP A 81 4.58 11.47 13.24
N HIS A 82 3.95 12.36 12.47
CA HIS A 82 4.13 12.41 11.03
C HIS A 82 5.45 13.07 10.60
N THR A 83 6.21 13.63 11.54
CA THR A 83 7.53 14.22 11.30
C THR A 83 8.67 13.22 11.52
N ASP A 84 8.40 12.11 12.22
CA ASP A 84 9.33 11.01 12.41
C ASP A 84 8.99 9.81 11.51
N ASP A 85 9.91 9.48 10.61
CA ASP A 85 9.80 8.35 9.71
C ASP A 85 9.64 7.03 10.47
N SER A 86 10.27 6.91 11.64
CA SER A 86 10.20 5.71 12.48
C SER A 86 8.80 5.53 13.07
N SER A 87 8.18 6.62 13.53
CA SER A 87 6.79 6.61 14.01
C SER A 87 5.80 6.24 12.91
N LEU A 88 5.95 6.77 11.69
CA LEU A 88 5.11 6.41 10.55
C LEU A 88 5.29 4.94 10.14
N LEU A 89 6.52 4.44 10.18
CA LEU A 89 6.84 3.07 9.84
C LEU A 89 6.25 2.07 10.85
N ASP A 90 6.40 2.34 12.14
CA ASP A 90 5.80 1.52 13.20
C ASP A 90 4.27 1.54 13.10
N ALA A 91 3.69 2.72 12.88
CA ALA A 91 2.26 2.88 12.70
C ALA A 91 1.72 2.07 11.51
N PHE A 92 2.38 2.19 10.35
CA PHE A 92 2.00 1.44 9.16
C PHE A 92 2.15 -0.07 9.35
N ASN A 93 3.26 -0.52 9.95
CA ASN A 93 3.49 -1.94 10.23
C ASN A 93 2.38 -2.51 11.12
N ARG A 94 1.99 -1.79 12.17
CA ARG A 94 0.88 -2.20 13.05
C ARG A 94 -0.45 -2.26 12.31
N THR A 95 -0.73 -1.29 11.44
CA THR A 95 -1.92 -1.29 10.58
C THR A 95 -1.94 -2.45 9.59
N ALA A 96 -0.82 -2.73 8.93
CA ALA A 96 -0.70 -3.79 7.93
C ALA A 96 -0.79 -5.20 8.55
N GLN A 97 -0.33 -5.36 9.80
CA GLN A 97 -0.36 -6.62 10.53
C GLN A 97 -1.60 -6.78 11.42
N ALA A 98 -2.43 -5.74 11.54
CA ALA A 98 -3.62 -5.81 12.36
C ALA A 98 -4.59 -6.87 11.78
N PRO A 99 -5.22 -7.68 12.64
CA PRO A 99 -6.10 -8.75 12.20
C PRO A 99 -7.27 -8.18 11.40
N ALA A 100 -7.64 -8.86 10.32
CA ALA A 100 -8.86 -8.54 9.58
C ALA A 100 -10.07 -8.66 10.51
N GLN A 101 -11.06 -7.79 10.29
CA GLN A 101 -12.30 -7.88 11.05
C GLN A 101 -13.03 -9.19 10.69
N PRO A 102 -13.77 -9.83 11.62
CA PRO A 102 -14.35 -11.17 11.44
C PRO A 102 -15.18 -11.41 10.17
N GLN A 103 -15.68 -10.36 9.51
CA GLN A 103 -16.44 -10.40 8.26
C GLN A 103 -16.07 -9.23 7.31
N GLY A 104 -14.91 -8.61 7.48
CA GLY A 104 -14.58 -7.34 6.84
C GLY A 104 -13.16 -7.27 6.27
N PRO A 105 -12.89 -6.24 5.45
CA PRO A 105 -11.55 -5.99 4.92
C PRO A 105 -10.54 -5.80 6.06
N SER A 106 -9.27 -6.06 5.78
CA SER A 106 -8.20 -5.76 6.73
C SER A 106 -8.17 -4.27 7.08
N PRO A 107 -7.58 -3.88 8.22
CA PRO A 107 -7.45 -2.47 8.57
C PRO A 107 -6.72 -1.63 7.52
N LEU A 108 -5.76 -2.25 6.81
CA LEU A 108 -5.09 -1.64 5.66
C LEU A 108 -6.07 -1.44 4.49
N GLU A 109 -6.77 -2.49 4.06
CA GLU A 109 -7.77 -2.40 2.99
C GLU A 109 -8.92 -1.44 3.34
N ALA A 110 -9.37 -1.41 4.60
CA ALA A 110 -10.41 -0.51 5.08
C ALA A 110 -9.94 0.94 5.06
N ALA A 111 -8.68 1.18 5.40
CA ALA A 111 -8.10 2.51 5.35
C ALA A 111 -7.93 3.00 3.90
N PHE A 112 -7.53 2.13 2.97
CA PHE A 112 -7.33 2.46 1.56
C PHE A 112 -8.57 2.29 0.66
N GLY A 113 -9.62 1.65 1.16
CA GLY A 113 -10.86 1.38 0.44
C GLY A 113 -11.68 2.64 0.14
N GLN A 114 -12.76 2.47 -0.61
CA GLN A 114 -13.64 3.57 -0.98
C GLN A 114 -14.25 4.24 0.26
N GLY A 115 -13.92 5.51 0.51
CA GLY A 115 -14.35 6.25 1.71
C GLY A 115 -13.48 6.01 2.96
N GLY A 116 -12.41 5.21 2.84
CA GLY A 116 -11.42 5.00 3.90
C GLY A 116 -10.57 6.24 4.15
N ALA A 117 -9.96 6.31 5.34
CA ALA A 117 -9.17 7.47 5.75
C ALA A 117 -7.96 7.75 4.83
N LEU A 118 -7.39 6.72 4.20
CA LEU A 118 -6.27 6.77 3.25
C LEU A 118 -6.74 6.86 1.77
N SER A 119 -8.04 6.96 1.50
CA SER A 119 -8.58 7.06 0.13
C SER A 119 -8.30 8.40 -0.58
N ASN A 120 -7.67 9.34 0.13
CA ASN A 120 -7.31 10.65 -0.39
C ASN A 120 -6.40 10.51 -1.64
N PRO A 121 -6.65 11.19 -2.76
CA PRO A 121 -5.88 11.07 -4.00
C PRO A 121 -4.35 11.19 -3.82
N MET A 122 -3.88 12.03 -2.88
CA MET A 122 -2.45 12.16 -2.55
C MET A 122 -1.85 10.90 -1.93
N VAL A 123 -2.63 10.20 -1.10
CA VAL A 123 -2.22 8.99 -0.39
C VAL A 123 -2.44 7.74 -1.25
N LYS A 124 -3.48 7.75 -2.08
CA LYS A 124 -3.77 6.73 -3.09
C LYS A 124 -2.63 6.57 -4.09
N ALA A 125 -2.03 7.69 -4.53
CA ALA A 125 -0.83 7.66 -5.38
C ALA A 125 0.37 7.00 -4.66
N GLY A 126 0.48 7.20 -3.34
CA GLY A 126 1.47 6.55 -2.50
C GLY A 126 1.31 5.02 -2.47
N LEU A 127 0.10 4.51 -2.22
CA LEU A 127 -0.16 3.06 -2.17
C LEU A 127 0.17 2.36 -3.49
N VAL A 128 -0.26 2.94 -4.62
CA VAL A 128 0.05 2.39 -5.95
C VAL A 128 1.56 2.42 -6.21
N GLY A 129 2.25 3.47 -5.75
CA GLY A 129 3.72 3.54 -5.74
C GLY A 129 4.38 2.46 -4.88
N LEU A 130 3.85 2.17 -3.70
CA LEU A 130 4.32 1.10 -2.83
C LEU A 130 4.10 -0.28 -3.48
N ALA A 131 2.92 -0.53 -4.05
CA ALA A 131 2.63 -1.75 -4.79
C ALA A 131 3.56 -1.89 -6.02
N ALA A 132 3.87 -0.80 -6.72
CA ALA A 132 4.84 -0.78 -7.81
C ALA A 132 6.28 -1.04 -7.36
N ALA A 133 6.69 -0.50 -6.21
CA ALA A 133 8.00 -0.77 -5.62
C ALA A 133 8.14 -2.25 -5.23
N ILE A 134 7.08 -2.84 -4.64
CA ILE A 134 7.02 -4.26 -4.30
C ILE A 134 7.10 -5.12 -5.57
N GLY A 135 6.27 -4.82 -6.58
CA GLY A 135 6.28 -5.55 -7.85
C GLY A 135 7.63 -5.49 -8.55
N SER A 136 8.28 -4.32 -8.56
CA SER A 136 9.63 -4.13 -9.13
C SER A 136 10.69 -4.96 -8.41
N ARG A 137 10.54 -5.20 -7.10
CA ARG A 137 11.46 -6.03 -6.31
C ARG A 137 11.25 -7.52 -6.56
N MET A 138 10.01 -7.96 -6.76
CA MET A 138 9.69 -9.34 -7.12
C MET A 138 10.20 -9.71 -8.52
N LEU A 139 10.13 -8.78 -9.48
CA LEU A 139 10.64 -8.99 -10.85
C LEU A 139 12.18 -9.02 -10.94
N ARG A 140 12.89 -8.55 -9.90
CA ARG A 140 14.36 -8.55 -9.82
C ARG A 140 14.94 -9.77 -9.09
N ARG A 141 14.10 -10.70 -8.65
CA ARG A 141 14.50 -11.99 -8.06
C ARG A 141 14.49 -13.08 -9.12
#